data_AF-G9KVN0-F1
#
_entry.id   AF-G9KVN0-F1
#
_cell.length_a   1.000
_cell.length_b   1.000
_cell.length_c   1.000
_cell.angle_alpha   90.00
_cell.angle_beta   90.00
_cell.angle_gamma   90.00
#
_symmetry.space_group_name_H-M   'P 1'
#
loop_
_entity.id
_entity.type
_entity.pdbx_description
1 polymer ?
#
loop_
_entity_poly.entity_id
_entity_poly.type
_entity_poly.pdbx_seq_one_letter_code
_entity_poly.pdbx_strand_id
1 'polypeptide(L)'
;AYFHMGKAHLALKNYSVARECYQKISEINPQLQAQVKDYLNQVNLREKADLQEKEAHRLLDAGKNTAVTVRNLLETLCKPDQTPLFYAGGIEILTEMMKDCTEQTLF
;
A
#
# COMPACT_ATOMS: atom_id res chain seq x y z
N ALA A 1 4.28 6.98 26.14
CA ALA A 1 3.15 7.72 25.53
C ALA A 1 3.37 7.98 24.02
N TYR A 2 4.41 8.72 23.63
CA TYR A 2 4.66 9.12 22.23
C TYR A 2 4.72 7.97 21.21
N PHE A 3 5.28 6.81 21.57
CA PHE A 3 5.29 5.64 20.69
C PHE A 3 3.88 5.19 20.27
N HIS A 4 2.98 4.99 21.24
CA HIS A 4 1.61 4.56 20.95
C HIS A 4 0.81 5.64 20.21
N MET A 5 1.04 6.91 20.53
CA MET A 5 0.45 8.04 19.80
C MET A 5 0.89 8.06 18.33
N GLY A 6 2.19 7.86 18.07
CA GLY A 6 2.72 7.72 16.71
C GLY A 6 2.13 6.54 15.95
N LYS A 7 1.93 5.39 16.62
CA LYS A 7 1.26 4.22 16.04
C LYS A 7 -0.21 4.49 15.71
N ALA A 8 -0.93 5.19 16.57
CA ALA A 8 -2.33 5.57 16.34
C ALA A 8 -2.44 6.53 15.14
N HIS A 9 -1.61 7.57 15.08
CA HIS A 9 -1.59 8.49 13.95
C HIS A 9 -1.17 7.81 12.64
N LEU A 10 -0.23 6.86 12.69
CA LEU A 10 0.13 6.05 11.53
C LEU A 10 -1.03 5.20 11.01
N ALA A 11 -1.82 4.60 11.91
CA ALA A 11 -3.02 3.85 11.53
C ALA A 11 -4.10 4.74 10.91
N LEU A 12 -4.22 5.98 11.39
CA LEU A 12 -5.11 7.01 10.84
C LEU A 12 -4.56 7.68 9.57
N LYS A 13 -3.40 7.23 9.05
CA LYS A 13 -2.72 7.81 7.87
C LYS A 13 -2.30 9.29 8.05
N ASN A 14 -2.17 9.74 9.30
CA ASN A 14 -1.65 11.07 9.64
C ASN A 14 -0.11 11.00 9.74
N TYR A 15 0.56 10.82 8.59
CA TYR A 15 1.99 10.52 8.54
C TYR A 15 2.87 11.65 9.10
N SER A 16 2.50 12.91 8.92
CA SER A 16 3.22 14.07 9.49
C SER A 16 3.24 14.02 11.01
N VAL A 17 2.06 13.86 11.64
CA VAL A 17 1.91 13.79 13.09
C VAL A 17 2.59 12.54 13.65
N ALA A 18 2.50 11.41 12.94
CA ALA A 18 3.20 10.19 13.32
C ALA A 18 4.73 10.38 13.38
N ARG A 19 5.33 11.10 12.41
CA ARG A 19 6.77 11.41 12.40
C ARG A 19 7.17 12.29 13.59
N GLU A 20 6.40 13.34 13.86
CA GLU A 20 6.64 14.23 14.99
C GLU A 20 6.60 13.45 16.32
N CYS A 21 5.62 12.55 16.48
CA CYS A 21 5.53 11.69 17.66
C CYS A 21 6.79 10.84 17.87
N TYR A 22 7.34 10.26 16.80
CA TYR A 22 8.56 9.46 16.90
C TYR A 22 9.81 10.32 17.11
N GLN A 23 9.89 11.52 16.52
CA GLN A 23 10.99 12.46 16.78
C GLN A 23 11.04 12.91 18.25
N LYS A 24 9.89 13.17 18.88
CA LYS A 24 9.84 13.50 20.31
C LYS A 24 10.39 12.39 21.22
N ILE A 25 10.37 11.13 20.81
CA ILE A 25 11.00 10.04 21.57
C ILE A 25 12.51 10.23 21.64
N SER A 26 13.11 10.70 20.55
CA SER A 26 14.57 10.88 20.43
C SER A 26 15.05 12.14 21.17
N GLU A 27 14.20 13.16 21.28
CA GLU A 27 14.41 14.34 22.11
C GLU A 27 14.38 14.01 23.61
N ILE A 28 13.47 13.13 24.03
CA ILE A 28 13.34 12.70 25.43
C ILE A 28 14.43 11.70 25.81
N ASN A 29 14.74 10.76 24.92
CA ASN A 29 15.77 9.77 25.13
C ASN A 29 16.66 9.62 23.88
N PRO A 30 17.81 10.32 23.85
CA PRO A 30 18.78 10.25 22.75
C PRO A 30 19.34 8.85 22.49
N GLN A 31 19.25 7.91 23.44
CA GLN A 31 19.72 6.53 23.23
C GLN A 31 18.82 5.74 22.28
N LEU A 32 17.57 6.19 22.10
CA LEU A 32 16.59 5.51 21.23
C LEU A 32 16.62 6.02 19.79
N GLN A 33 17.59 6.86 19.41
CA GLN A 33 17.72 7.43 18.06
C GLN A 33 17.70 6.35 16.96
N ALA A 34 18.37 5.22 17.17
CA ALA A 34 18.40 4.11 16.23
C ALA A 34 17.00 3.50 16.00
N GLN A 35 16.21 3.32 17.07
CA GLN A 35 14.85 2.81 16.99
C GLN A 35 13.90 3.84 16.35
N VAL A 36 14.07 5.12 16.67
CA VAL A 36 13.31 6.20 16.05
C VAL A 36 13.54 6.25 14.54
N LYS A 37 14.78 6.04 14.09
CA LYS A 37 15.09 5.93 12.66
C LYS A 37 14.32 4.79 11.99
N ASP A 38 14.22 3.63 12.64
CA ASP A 38 13.43 2.50 12.14
C ASP A 38 11.94 2.85 12.05
N TYR A 39 11.37 3.46 13.09
CA TYR A 39 9.97 3.90 13.07
C TYR A 39 9.69 4.92 11.97
N LEU A 40 10.58 5.89 11.76
CA LEU A 40 10.45 6.87 10.67
C LEU A 40 10.53 6.19 9.30
N ASN A 41 11.38 5.17 9.13
CA ASN A 41 11.43 4.38 7.90
C ASN A 41 10.12 3.62 7.66
N GLN A 42 9.53 3.01 8.71
CA GLN A 42 8.21 2.37 8.62
C GLN A 42 7.11 3.35 8.19
N VAL A 43 7.12 4.59 8.70
CA VAL A 43 6.17 5.63 8.28
C VAL A 43 6.33 5.93 6.79
N ASN A 44 7.57 6.11 6.31
CA ASN A 44 7.85 6.41 4.91
C ASN A 44 7.42 5.28 3.97
N LEU A 45 7.72 4.02 4.33
CA LEU A 45 7.29 2.86 3.56
C LEU A 45 5.76 2.79 3.44
N ARG A 46 5.06 3.05 4.53
CA ARG A 46 3.59 3.01 4.54
C ARG A 46 2.97 4.18 3.77
N GLU A 47 3.49 5.40 3.91
CA GLU A 47 3.03 6.55 3.11
C GLU A 47 3.26 6.32 1.61
N LYS A 48 4.41 5.75 1.24
CA LYS A 48 4.70 5.40 -0.15
C LYS A 48 3.73 4.35 -0.69
N ALA A 49 3.46 3.29 0.07
CA ALA A 49 2.51 2.26 -0.32
C ALA A 49 1.10 2.85 -0.52
N ASP A 50 0.64 3.70 0.41
CA ASP A 50 -0.64 4.39 0.30
C ASP A 50 -0.71 5.34 -0.91
N LEU A 51 0.40 6.01 -1.27
CA LEU A 51 0.47 6.85 -2.46
C LEU A 51 0.41 6.00 -3.74
N GLN A 52 1.12 4.88 -3.78
CA GLN A 52 1.09 3.94 -4.90
C GLN A 52 -0.31 3.37 -5.08
N GLU A 53 -0.99 3.00 -4.00
CA GLU A 53 -2.38 2.51 -4.02
C GLU A 53 -3.33 3.57 -4.58
N LYS A 54 -3.23 4.82 -4.11
CA LYS A 54 -4.03 5.93 -4.63
C LYS A 54 -3.80 6.18 -6.12
N GLU A 55 -2.54 6.11 -6.57
CA GLU A 55 -2.21 6.29 -7.97
C GLU A 55 -2.70 5.13 -8.82
N ALA A 56 -2.58 3.89 -8.33
CA ALA A 56 -3.13 2.71 -8.99
C ALA A 56 -4.65 2.81 -9.14
N HIS A 57 -5.37 3.24 -8.10
CA HIS A 57 -6.81 3.53 -8.18
C HIS A 57 -7.12 4.63 -9.19
N ARG A 58 -6.36 5.73 -9.20
CA ARG A 58 -6.55 6.82 -10.17
C ARG A 58 -6.36 6.34 -11.61
N LEU A 59 -5.35 5.53 -11.86
CA LEU A 59 -5.08 4.93 -13.17
C LEU A 59 -6.16 3.93 -13.58
N LEU A 60 -6.71 3.16 -12.63
CA LEU A 60 -7.84 2.26 -12.87
C LEU A 60 -9.10 3.05 -13.28
N ASP A 61 -9.44 4.11 -12.54
CA ASP A 61 -10.60 4.96 -12.83
C ASP A 61 -10.46 5.68 -14.18
N ALA A 62 -9.25 6.19 -14.48
CA ALA A 62 -8.92 6.78 -15.77
C ALA A 62 -8.87 5.74 -16.91
N GLY A 63 -8.58 4.48 -16.57
CA GLY A 63 -8.39 3.34 -17.46
C GLY A 63 -9.65 2.53 -17.74
N LYS A 64 -10.86 3.05 -17.48
CA LYS A 64 -12.15 2.41 -17.83
C LYS A 64 -12.32 1.98 -19.32
N ASN A 65 -11.33 2.18 -20.18
CA ASN A 65 -11.26 1.64 -21.55
C ASN A 65 -10.21 0.50 -21.75
N THR A 66 -9.52 0.02 -20.71
CA THR A 66 -8.20 -0.65 -20.85
C THR A 66 -8.08 -2.00 -20.10
N ALA A 67 -8.84 -3.02 -20.51
CA ALA A 67 -8.71 -4.41 -20.01
C ALA A 67 -7.28 -5.01 -20.16
N VAL A 68 -6.41 -4.38 -20.96
CA VAL A 68 -5.04 -4.80 -21.26
C VAL A 68 -4.03 -4.47 -20.14
N THR A 69 -4.35 -3.54 -19.23
CA THR A 69 -3.38 -3.06 -18.23
C THR A 69 -3.25 -4.00 -17.03
N VAL A 70 -4.32 -4.71 -16.68
CA VAL A 70 -4.34 -5.61 -15.50
C VAL A 70 -3.37 -6.77 -15.67
N ARG A 71 -3.35 -7.42 -16.84
CA ARG A 71 -2.51 -8.59 -17.10
C ARG A 71 -1.02 -8.25 -16.98
N ASN A 72 -0.58 -7.18 -17.64
CA ASN A 72 0.83 -6.76 -17.61
C ASN A 72 1.27 -6.30 -16.21
N LEU A 73 0.36 -5.74 -15.41
CA LEU A 73 0.62 -5.36 -14.03
C LEU A 73 0.76 -6.59 -13.13
N LEU A 74 -0.13 -7.59 -13.27
CA LEU A 74 -0.06 -8.86 -12.54
C LEU A 74 1.23 -9.63 -12.86
N GLU A 75 1.65 -9.65 -14.13
CA GLU A 75 2.91 -10.25 -14.57
C GLU A 75 4.14 -9.55 -13.96
N THR A 76 4.10 -8.23 -13.79
CA THR A 76 5.19 -7.45 -13.18
C THR A 76 5.24 -7.61 -11.65
N LEU A 77 4.10 -7.90 -11.01
CA LEU A 77 3.96 -8.04 -9.56
C LEU A 77 4.21 -9.47 -9.07
N CYS A 78 4.15 -10.46 -9.96
CA CYS A 78 4.45 -11.85 -9.65
C CYS A 78 5.95 -12.02 -9.38
N LYS A 79 6.33 -12.14 -8.10
CA LYS A 79 7.60 -12.74 -7.69
C LYS A 79 7.37 -14.21 -7.33
N PRO A 80 8.35 -15.11 -7.54
CA PRO A 80 8.15 -16.56 -7.41
C PRO A 80 7.61 -17.03 -6.05
N ASP A 81 7.84 -16.28 -4.98
CA ASP A 81 7.64 -16.76 -3.60
C ASP A 81 6.59 -15.98 -2.78
N GLN A 82 5.70 -15.19 -3.41
CA GLN A 82 4.64 -14.48 -2.68
C GLN A 82 3.25 -14.79 -3.24
N THR A 83 2.43 -15.48 -2.43
CA THR A 83 1.02 -15.75 -2.76
C THR A 83 0.21 -14.43 -2.74
N PRO A 84 -0.55 -14.10 -3.80
CA PRO A 84 -1.16 -12.77 -4.00
C PRO A 84 -2.47 -12.58 -3.22
N LEU A 85 -2.48 -12.92 -1.93
CA LEU A 85 -3.69 -12.88 -1.09
C LEU A 85 -4.26 -11.47 -0.86
N PHE A 86 -3.51 -10.40 -1.18
CA PHE A 86 -3.98 -9.01 -1.08
C PHE A 86 -4.69 -8.47 -2.33
N TYR A 87 -4.74 -9.22 -3.44
CA TYR A 87 -5.36 -8.80 -4.70
C TYR A 87 -6.81 -9.26 -4.89
N ALA A 88 -7.39 -9.93 -3.88
CA ALA A 88 -8.73 -10.52 -3.99
C ALA A 88 -9.80 -9.53 -4.43
N GLY A 89 -9.81 -8.31 -3.88
CA GLY A 89 -10.78 -7.27 -4.27
C GLY A 89 -10.60 -6.76 -5.71
N GLY A 90 -9.37 -6.79 -6.23
CA GLY A 90 -9.10 -6.48 -7.65
C GLY A 90 -9.56 -7.59 -8.58
N ILE A 91 -9.36 -8.86 -8.18
CA ILE A 91 -9.78 -10.05 -8.93
C ILE A 91 -11.32 -10.17 -8.97
N GLU A 92 -12.02 -9.75 -7.93
CA GLU A 92 -13.48 -9.76 -7.87
C GLU A 92 -14.10 -8.78 -8.90
N ILE A 93 -13.49 -7.60 -9.08
CA ILE A 93 -13.88 -6.62 -10.12
C ILE A 93 -13.59 -7.14 -11.54
N LEU A 94 -12.49 -7.87 -11.74
CA LEU A 94 -12.17 -8.54 -13.01
C LEU A 94 -13.14 -9.65 -13.35
N THR A 95 -13.60 -10.42 -12.36
CA THR A 95 -14.53 -11.53 -12.56
C THR A 95 -15.92 -11.03 -12.96
N GLU A 96 -16.36 -9.89 -12.42
CA GLU A 96 -17.61 -9.25 -12.79
C GLU A 96 -17.59 -8.75 -14.25
N MET A 97 -16.46 -8.20 -14.72
CA MET A 97 -16.28 -7.80 -16.13
C MET A 97 -16.18 -9.00 -17.10
N MET A 98 -15.79 -10.18 -16.62
CA MET A 98 -15.74 -11.40 -17.43
C MET A 98 -17.13 -12.03 -17.65
N LYS A 99 -18.17 -11.64 -16.91
CA LYS A 99 -19.55 -12.09 -17.17
C LYS A 99 -20.09 -11.66 -18.55
N ASP A 100 -19.55 -10.59 -19.13
CA ASP A 100 -19.90 -10.12 -20.49
C ASP A 100 -19.00 -10.71 -21.60
N CYS A 101 -17.95 -11.46 -21.24
CA CYS A 101 -16.99 -12.06 -22.17
C CYS A 101 -16.94 -13.58 -21.95
N THR A 102 -18.01 -14.26 -22.34
CA THR A 102 -18.30 -15.65 -21.97
C THR A 102 -17.34 -16.72 -22.50
N GLU A 103 -16.31 -16.42 -23.30
CA GLU A 103 -15.70 -17.49 -24.12
C GLU A 103 -14.17 -17.53 -24.21
N GLN A 104 -13.40 -16.89 -23.32
CA GLN A 104 -11.93 -17.08 -23.38
C GLN A 104 -11.30 -17.33 -22.00
N THR A 105 -10.95 -18.59 -21.78
CA THR A 105 -10.11 -19.09 -20.69
C THR A 105 -8.72 -18.48 -20.77
N LEU A 106 -8.27 -17.83 -19.68
CA LEU A 106 -6.87 -17.52 -19.43
C LEU A 106 -6.18 -18.81 -18.98
N PHE A 107 -5.52 -19.49 -19.92
CA PHE A 107 -4.40 -20.39 -19.61
C PHE A 107 -3.12 -19.75 -20.16
#